data_AF-A0A096GZG0-F1
#
_entry.id   AF-A0A096GZG0-F1
#
_cell.length_a   1.000
_cell.length_b   1.000
_cell.length_c   1.000
_cell.angle_alpha   90.00
_cell.angle_beta   90.00
_cell.angle_gamma   90.00
#
_symmetry.space_group_name_H-M   'P 1'
#
loop_
_entity.id
_entity.type
_entity.pdbx_description
1 polymer ?
#
loop_
_entity_poly.entity_id
_entity_poly.type
_entity_poly.pdbx_seq_one_letter_code
_entity_poly.pdbx_strand_id
1 'polypeptide(L)'
;MSQVALTIAVAWFGFAQAIQPVEAGLQPLLDRQKAIQHEQQQLNQLLQSTATKPEIRADAYREYTRVELERQELECDIKRARSWVVSPLVMHAMPETGVSCHAALG
;
A
#
# COMPACT_ATOMS: atom_id res chain seq x y z
N MET A 1 34.20 -22.14 48.20
CA MET A 1 34.26 -22.77 46.86
C MET A 1 33.18 -22.14 46.01
N SER A 2 33.58 -21.51 44.89
CA SER A 2 32.76 -20.59 44.09
C SER A 2 31.57 -21.25 43.41
N GLN A 3 30.48 -20.49 43.35
CA GLN A 3 29.27 -20.73 42.57
C GLN A 3 29.59 -20.85 41.07
N VAL A 4 29.12 -21.93 40.44
CA VAL A 4 29.04 -22.03 38.99
C VAL A 4 27.57 -21.83 38.63
N ALA A 5 27.17 -20.57 38.49
CA ALA A 5 25.92 -20.21 37.85
C ALA A 5 26.09 -20.48 36.35
N LEU A 6 25.57 -21.62 35.88
CA LEU A 6 25.47 -21.91 34.46
C LEU A 6 24.48 -20.91 33.85
N THR A 7 25.02 -19.88 33.24
CA THR A 7 24.28 -18.88 32.47
C THR A 7 23.68 -19.55 31.24
N ILE A 8 22.36 -19.68 31.24
CA ILE A 8 21.58 -20.08 30.06
C ILE A 8 21.72 -18.94 29.05
N ALA A 9 22.63 -19.12 28.08
CA ALA A 9 22.70 -18.30 26.90
C ALA A 9 21.43 -18.57 26.07
N VAL A 10 20.39 -17.80 26.33
CA VAL A 10 19.21 -17.74 25.46
C VAL A 10 19.68 -17.23 24.12
N ALA A 11 19.85 -18.14 23.17
CA ALA A 11 20.06 -17.80 21.77
C ALA A 11 18.83 -17.01 21.33
N TRP A 12 19.00 -15.70 21.18
CA TRP A 12 18.08 -14.87 20.41
C TRP A 12 18.13 -15.37 18.97
N PHE A 13 17.25 -16.33 18.66
CA PHE A 13 16.82 -16.56 17.29
C PHE A 13 16.14 -15.27 16.84
N GLY A 14 16.91 -14.40 16.20
CA GLY A 14 16.36 -13.34 15.37
C GLY A 14 15.48 -14.02 14.34
N PHE A 15 14.17 -13.93 14.53
CA PHE A 15 13.20 -14.33 13.53
C PHE A 15 13.41 -13.40 12.32
N ALA A 16 14.29 -13.78 11.41
CA ALA A 16 14.20 -13.37 10.02
C ALA A 16 12.88 -13.99 9.52
N GLN A 17 11.79 -13.25 9.70
CA GLN A 17 10.49 -13.63 9.18
C GLN A 17 10.71 -13.86 7.67
N ALA A 18 10.56 -15.10 7.22
CA ALA A 18 10.54 -15.40 5.80
C ALA A 18 9.34 -14.64 5.23
N ILE A 19 9.59 -13.43 4.73
CA ILE A 19 8.58 -12.61 4.05
C ILE A 19 8.00 -13.53 2.99
N GLN A 20 6.71 -13.87 3.12
CA GLN A 20 6.08 -14.74 2.17
C GLN A 20 6.21 -14.08 0.79
N PRO A 21 6.46 -14.83 -0.29
CA PRO A 21 6.74 -14.25 -1.61
C PRO A 21 5.64 -13.28 -2.09
N VAL A 22 4.42 -13.43 -1.56
CA VAL A 22 3.31 -12.52 -1.85
C VAL A 22 3.39 -11.20 -1.07
N GLU A 23 3.87 -11.22 0.16
CA GLU A 23 4.09 -10.01 0.97
C GLU A 23 5.19 -9.14 0.35
N ALA A 24 6.23 -9.77 -0.20
CA ALA A 24 7.28 -9.08 -0.95
C ALA A 24 6.74 -8.44 -2.25
N GLY A 25 5.80 -9.11 -2.94
CA GLY A 25 5.16 -8.58 -4.15
C GLY A 25 4.17 -7.43 -3.88
N LEU A 26 3.57 -7.40 -2.69
CA LEU A 26 2.65 -6.34 -2.24
C LEU A 26 3.37 -5.09 -1.72
N GLN A 27 4.61 -5.23 -1.24
CA GLN A 27 5.42 -4.15 -0.70
C GLN A 27 5.50 -2.90 -1.61
N PRO A 28 5.80 -3.00 -2.92
CA PRO A 28 5.84 -1.82 -3.79
C PRO A 28 4.50 -1.09 -3.92
N LEU A 29 3.37 -1.81 -3.90
CA LEU A 29 2.03 -1.22 -3.96
C LEU A 29 1.71 -0.45 -2.66
N LEU A 30 2.11 -1.00 -1.52
CA LEU A 30 1.96 -0.36 -0.22
C LEU A 30 2.84 0.89 -0.09
N ASP A 31 4.07 0.83 -0.62
CA ASP A 31 4.96 1.98 -0.61
C ASP A 31 4.46 3.10 -1.54
N ARG A 32 3.89 2.75 -2.71
CA ARG A 32 3.21 3.74 -3.57
C ARG A 32 1.98 4.34 -2.88
N GLN A 33 1.18 3.54 -2.18
CA GLN A 33 0.03 4.05 -1.41
C GLN A 33 0.45 5.09 -0.36
N LYS A 34 1.57 4.87 0.35
CA LYS A 34 2.13 5.85 1.29
C LYS A 34 2.60 7.12 0.59
N ALA A 35 3.25 7.00 -0.57
CA ALA A 35 3.69 8.15 -1.37
C ALA A 35 2.49 9.01 -1.79
N ILE A 36 1.42 8.36 -2.27
CA ILE A 36 0.16 9.03 -2.63
C ILE A 36 -0.45 9.77 -1.44
N GLN A 37 -0.47 9.17 -0.25
CA GLN A 37 -0.97 9.86 0.95
C GLN A 37 -0.21 11.14 1.25
N HIS A 38 1.12 11.13 1.08
CA HIS A 38 1.95 12.31 1.26
C HIS A 38 1.67 13.38 0.18
N GLU A 39 1.56 12.96 -1.09
CA GLU A 39 1.19 13.85 -2.20
C GLU A 39 -0.18 14.52 -1.97
N GLN A 40 -1.19 13.74 -1.55
CA GLN A 40 -2.52 14.27 -1.22
C GLN A 40 -2.50 15.25 -0.05
N GLN A 41 -1.67 15.02 0.97
CA GLN A 41 -1.52 15.94 2.09
C GLN A 41 -0.94 17.29 1.63
N GLN A 42 0.08 17.28 0.77
CA GLN A 42 0.67 18.50 0.22
C GLN A 42 -0.31 19.26 -0.68
N LEU A 43 -1.02 18.55 -1.54
CA LEU A 43 -2.04 19.14 -2.42
C LEU A 43 -3.18 19.75 -1.60
N ASN A 44 -3.63 19.08 -0.53
CA ASN A 44 -4.65 19.63 0.36
C ASN A 44 -4.20 20.91 1.06
N GLN A 45 -2.93 21.01 1.47
CA GLN A 45 -2.38 22.25 2.03
C GLN A 45 -2.44 23.41 1.01
N LEU A 46 -2.12 23.13 -0.26
CA LEU A 46 -2.21 24.12 -1.35
C LEU A 46 -3.65 24.56 -1.62
N LEU A 47 -4.60 23.61 -1.56
CA LEU A 47 -6.03 23.87 -1.76
C LEU A 47 -6.66 24.69 -0.62
N GLN A 48 -6.27 24.40 0.63
CA GLN A 48 -6.78 25.09 1.82
C GLN A 48 -6.13 26.46 2.04
N SER A 49 -4.93 26.68 1.52
CA SER A 49 -4.25 27.97 1.63
C SER A 49 -4.99 29.06 0.85
N THR A 50 -5.38 30.12 1.56
CA THR A 50 -6.02 31.31 1.00
C THR A 50 -5.04 32.19 0.21
N ALA A 51 -3.72 32.03 0.44
CA ALA A 51 -2.66 32.75 -0.26
C ALA A 51 -2.29 32.15 -1.62
N THR A 52 -2.75 30.92 -1.92
CA THR A 52 -2.49 30.26 -3.20
C THR A 52 -3.22 30.95 -4.34
N LYS A 53 -2.51 31.25 -5.43
CA LYS A 53 -3.12 31.82 -6.64
C LYS A 53 -4.20 30.89 -7.21
N PRO A 54 -5.31 31.42 -7.77
CA PRO A 54 -6.40 30.59 -8.30
C PRO A 54 -5.97 29.54 -9.33
N GLU A 55 -5.02 29.89 -10.21
CA GLU A 55 -4.46 28.98 -11.22
C GLU A 55 -3.75 27.78 -10.57
N ILE A 56 -2.89 28.05 -9.59
CA ILE A 56 -2.17 27.02 -8.83
C ILE A 56 -3.15 26.14 -8.04
N ARG A 57 -4.24 26.73 -7.53
CA ARG A 57 -5.29 25.96 -6.83
C ARG A 57 -6.06 25.03 -7.79
N ALA A 58 -6.34 25.49 -9.01
CA ALA A 58 -6.98 24.66 -10.03
C ALA A 58 -6.06 23.52 -10.48
N ASP A 59 -4.76 23.78 -10.64
CA ASP A 59 -3.76 22.74 -10.90
C ASP A 59 -3.67 21.74 -9.77
N ALA A 60 -3.58 22.21 -8.51
CA ALA A 60 -3.55 21.33 -7.34
C ALA A 60 -4.81 20.45 -7.25
N TYR A 61 -5.98 20.95 -7.65
CA TYR A 61 -7.22 20.17 -7.66
C TYR A 61 -7.22 19.08 -8.74
N ARG A 62 -6.71 19.40 -9.94
CA ARG A 62 -6.54 18.41 -11.02
C ARG A 62 -5.59 17.29 -10.61
N GLU A 63 -4.45 17.67 -10.05
CA GLU A 63 -3.44 16.72 -9.55
C GLU A 63 -4.00 15.87 -8.41
N TYR A 64 -4.74 16.47 -7.47
CA TYR A 64 -5.40 15.75 -6.39
C TYR A 64 -6.36 14.69 -6.92
N THR A 65 -7.18 15.04 -7.91
CA THR A 65 -8.14 14.13 -8.53
C THR A 65 -7.43 12.98 -9.24
N ARG A 66 -6.34 13.26 -9.97
CA ARG A 66 -5.53 12.23 -10.63
C ARG A 66 -4.93 11.25 -9.62
N VAL A 67 -4.33 11.77 -8.56
CA VAL A 67 -3.68 10.96 -7.51
C VAL A 67 -4.72 10.15 -6.72
N GLU A 68 -5.93 10.68 -6.54
CA GLU A 68 -7.04 9.95 -5.92
C GLU A 68 -7.52 8.77 -6.78
N LEU A 69 -7.56 8.93 -8.12
CA LEU A 69 -7.86 7.81 -9.02
C LEU A 69 -6.79 6.72 -8.92
N GLU A 70 -5.51 7.10 -8.93
CA GLU A 70 -4.40 6.16 -8.77
C GLU A 70 -4.49 5.40 -7.43
N ARG A 71 -4.89 6.08 -6.34
CA ARG A 71 -5.12 5.46 -5.04
C ARG A 71 -6.18 4.36 -5.12
N GLN A 72 -7.28 4.62 -5.82
CA GLN A 72 -8.39 3.67 -5.96
C GLN A 72 -7.97 2.45 -6.78
N GLU A 73 -7.21 2.66 -7.86
CA GLU A 73 -6.63 1.59 -8.68
C GLU A 73 -5.68 0.70 -7.85
N LEU A 74 -4.79 1.30 -7.08
CA LEU A 74 -3.87 0.57 -6.19
C LEU A 74 -4.61 -0.24 -5.11
N GLU A 75 -5.67 0.32 -4.51
CA GLU A 75 -6.49 -0.41 -3.54
C GLU A 75 -7.16 -1.64 -4.15
N CYS A 76 -7.56 -1.52 -5.41
CA CYS A 76 -8.11 -2.62 -6.19
C CYS A 76 -7.07 -3.70 -6.50
N ASP A 77 -5.88 -3.31 -6.92
CA ASP A 77 -4.79 -4.24 -7.20
C ASP A 77 -4.33 -4.97 -5.93
N ILE A 78 -4.26 -4.27 -4.79
CA ILE A 78 -3.95 -4.88 -3.49
C ILE A 78 -5.04 -5.88 -3.09
N LYS A 79 -6.33 -5.54 -3.24
CA LYS A 79 -7.44 -6.46 -2.96
C LYS A 79 -7.39 -7.69 -3.87
N ARG A 80 -7.11 -7.49 -5.17
CA ARG A 80 -6.98 -8.56 -6.16
C ARG A 80 -5.81 -9.49 -5.81
N ALA A 81 -4.62 -8.93 -5.56
CA ALA A 81 -3.44 -9.68 -5.17
C ALA A 81 -3.68 -10.50 -3.89
N ARG A 82 -4.34 -9.92 -2.89
CA ARG A 82 -4.72 -10.65 -1.66
C ARG A 82 -5.74 -11.75 -1.92
N SER A 83 -6.71 -11.55 -2.81
CA SER A 83 -7.71 -12.59 -3.14
C SER A 83 -7.07 -13.85 -3.74
N TRP A 84 -5.96 -13.70 -4.47
CA TRP A 84 -5.21 -14.81 -5.05
C TRP A 84 -4.47 -15.66 -4.01
N VAL A 85 -4.08 -15.06 -2.88
CA VAL A 85 -3.39 -15.79 -1.78
C VAL A 85 -4.35 -16.69 -1.02
N VAL A 86 -5.61 -16.27 -0.86
CA VAL A 86 -6.57 -16.94 0.02
C VAL A 86 -7.19 -18.18 -0.65
N SER A 87 -7.01 -18.39 -1.95
CA SER A 87 -7.53 -19.57 -2.64
C SER A 87 -6.58 -20.14 -3.70
N PRO A 88 -5.78 -21.17 -3.36
CA PRO A 88 -4.95 -21.91 -4.31
C PRO A 88 -5.74 -22.52 -5.48
N LEU A 89 -7.05 -22.74 -5.32
CA LEU A 89 -7.94 -23.29 -6.34
C LEU A 89 -8.46 -22.24 -7.34
N VAL A 90 -8.38 -20.94 -7.04
CA VAL A 90 -8.84 -19.86 -7.93
C VAL A 90 -7.81 -19.54 -9.02
N MET A 91 -6.52 -19.81 -8.77
CA MET A 91 -5.43 -19.60 -9.73
C MET A 91 -5.61 -20.41 -11.04
N HIS A 92 -6.37 -21.50 -11.00
CA HIS A 92 -6.57 -22.40 -12.15
C HIS A 92 -8.01 -22.43 -12.69
N ALA A 93 -8.94 -21.68 -12.10
CA ALA A 93 -10.37 -21.83 -12.38
C ALA A 93 -11.06 -20.60 -13.01
N MET A 94 -10.40 -19.43 -13.09
CA MET A 94 -11.04 -18.25 -13.68
C MET A 94 -10.53 -17.95 -15.10
N PRO A 95 -11.43 -17.75 -16.09
CA PRO A 95 -11.10 -16.98 -17.26
C PRO A 95 -10.81 -15.53 -16.83
N GLU A 96 -10.20 -14.73 -17.71
CA GLU A 96 -9.85 -13.31 -17.57
C GLU A 96 -11.06 -12.37 -17.26
N THR A 97 -12.04 -12.78 -16.45
CA THR A 97 -13.07 -11.93 -15.88
C THR A 97 -12.43 -11.14 -14.74
N GLY A 98 -11.70 -10.10 -15.16
CA GLY A 98 -11.07 -9.13 -14.29
C GLY A 98 -12.04 -8.62 -13.23
N VAL A 99 -11.57 -8.55 -12.00
CA VAL A 99 -12.21 -7.77 -10.94
C VAL A 99 -12.38 -6.35 -11.49
N SER A 100 -13.58 -6.03 -11.97
CA SER A 100 -13.90 -4.73 -12.52
C SER A 100 -13.97 -3.74 -11.36
N CYS A 101 -12.83 -3.15 -11.05
CA CYS A 101 -12.82 -1.90 -10.33
C CYS A 101 -13.25 -0.82 -11.31
N HIS A 102 -14.56 -0.67 -11.46
CA HIS A 102 -15.08 0.57 -12.02
C HIS A 102 -14.60 1.69 -11.10
N ALA A 103 -13.63 2.48 -11.57
CA ALA A 103 -13.42 3.81 -11.05
C ALA A 103 -14.80 4.49 -11.10
N ALA A 104 -15.36 4.76 -9.92
CA ALA A 104 -16.67 5.38 -9.80
C ALA A 104 -16.52 6.86 -10.18
N LEU A 105 -16.50 7.12 -11.48
CA LEU A 105 -16.78 8.44 -12.05
C LEU A 105 -18.29 8.50 -12.26
N GLY A 106 -18.99 9.03 -11.25
CA GLY A 106 -20.37 9.49 -11.31
C GLY A 106 -20.44 10.88 -10.71
#